data_AF-A0A497PIX5-F1
#
_entry.id   AF-A0A497PIX5-F1
#
_cell.length_a   1.000
_cell.length_b   1.000
_cell.length_c   1.000
_cell.angle_alpha   90.00
_cell.angle_beta   90.00
_cell.angle_gamma   90.00
#
_symmetry.space_group_name_H-M   'P 1'
#
loop_
_entity.id
_entity.type
_entity.pdbx_description
1 polymer ?
#
loop_
_entity_poly.entity_id
_entity_poly.type
_entity_poly.pdbx_seq_one_letter_code
_entity_poly.pdbx_strand_id
1 'polypeptide(L)'
;MEGRLHKLFKVVVKKKLLEENYTVYVEPSKPPLERLWWRSYRPDVLGIISDKSTFKLALAECETAPNSKRILAKTSKIRQTLTLQKQLNERHIIRLLLIIPPMKFDRINCTAIRRFWEIWIINQRGKITHKIPNKANE
;
A
#
# COMPACT_ATOMS: atom_id res chain seq x y z
N MET A 1 14.26 -3.35 -16.00
CA MET A 1 13.02 -3.30 -16.80
C MET A 1 11.87 -3.79 -15.92
N GLU A 2 10.81 -3.01 -15.76
CA GLU A 2 9.66 -3.39 -14.95
C GLU A 2 8.81 -4.46 -15.67
N GLY A 3 8.46 -5.54 -14.97
CA GLY A 3 7.67 -6.63 -15.54
C GLY A 3 6.23 -6.22 -15.85
N ARG A 4 5.64 -6.76 -16.92
CA ARG A 4 4.24 -6.49 -17.35
C ARG A 4 3.23 -6.66 -16.22
N LEU A 5 3.44 -7.65 -15.34
CA LEU A 5 2.54 -7.93 -14.21
C LEU A 5 2.59 -6.83 -13.13
N HIS A 6 3.76 -6.24 -12.87
CA HIS A 6 3.91 -5.16 -11.88
C HIS A 6 3.16 -3.91 -12.35
N LYS A 7 3.30 -3.56 -13.63
CA LYS A 7 2.52 -2.50 -14.29
C LYS A 7 1.02 -2.75 -14.21
N LEU A 8 0.58 -3.98 -14.50
CA LEU A 8 -0.84 -4.35 -14.42
C LEU A 8 -1.39 -4.14 -13.01
N PHE A 9 -0.65 -4.54 -11.97
CA PHE A 9 -1.08 -4.34 -10.58
C PHE A 9 -1.26 -2.85 -10.26
N LYS A 10 -0.28 -2.01 -10.62
CA LYS A 10 -0.39 -0.56 -10.43
C LYS A 10 -1.62 0.03 -11.11
N VAL A 11 -1.92 -0.38 -12.35
CA VAL A 11 -3.10 0.07 -13.09
C VAL A 11 -4.40 -0.31 -12.38
N VAL A 12 -4.52 -1.57 -11.94
CA VAL A 12 -5.73 -2.05 -11.25
C VAL A 12 -5.93 -1.34 -9.92
N VAL A 13 -4.86 -1.18 -9.14
CA VAL A 13 -4.88 -0.49 -7.84
C VAL A 13 -5.23 0.97 -8.02
N LYS A 14 -4.61 1.64 -9.00
CA LYS A 14 -4.94 3.03 -9.34
C LYS A 14 -6.43 3.19 -9.63
N LYS A 15 -6.98 2.34 -10.52
CA LYS A 15 -8.41 2.39 -10.87
C LYS A 15 -9.29 2.25 -9.62
N LYS A 16 -8.98 1.29 -8.74
CA LYS A 16 -9.77 1.07 -7.52
C LYS A 16 -9.69 2.20 -6.51
N LEU A 17 -8.50 2.77 -6.32
CA LEU A 17 -8.35 3.91 -5.42
C LEU A 17 -9.08 5.16 -5.97
N LEU A 18 -9.09 5.37 -7.29
CA LEU A 18 -9.88 6.43 -7.92
C LEU A 18 -11.39 6.22 -7.71
N GLU A 19 -11.89 4.98 -7.86
CA GLU A 19 -13.29 4.63 -7.56
C GLU A 19 -13.65 4.87 -6.07
N GLU A 20 -12.66 4.80 -5.18
CA GLU A 20 -12.79 5.10 -3.75
C GLU A 20 -12.53 6.60 -3.41
N ASN A 21 -12.52 7.47 -4.42
CA ASN A 21 -12.33 8.94 -4.32
C ASN A 21 -10.95 9.39 -3.82
N TYR A 22 -9.92 8.55 -3.90
CA TYR A 22 -8.56 9.00 -3.65
C TYR A 22 -8.02 9.83 -4.81
N THR A 23 -7.24 10.87 -4.50
CA THR A 23 -6.26 11.41 -5.44
C THR A 23 -5.09 10.44 -5.53
N VAL A 24 -4.80 9.90 -6.72
CA VAL A 24 -3.85 8.80 -6.88
C VAL A 24 -2.61 9.20 -7.66
N TYR A 25 -1.45 8.84 -7.12
CA TYR A 25 -0.14 8.99 -7.72
C TYR A 25 0.52 7.62 -7.88
N VAL A 26 0.98 7.29 -9.08
CA VAL A 26 1.73 6.04 -9.34
C VAL A 26 3.21 6.38 -9.39
N GLU A 27 3.99 5.70 -8.56
CA GLU A 27 5.42 5.95 -8.37
C GLU A 27 5.76 7.46 -8.35
N PRO A 28 5.27 8.25 -7.39
CA PRO A 28 5.66 9.66 -7.27
C PRO A 28 7.18 9.81 -7.28
N SER A 29 7.75 10.68 -8.10
CA SER A 29 9.19 10.96 -8.05
C SER A 29 9.56 11.83 -6.84
N LYS A 30 8.58 12.60 -6.34
CA LYS A 30 8.67 13.47 -5.17
C LYS A 30 7.43 13.25 -4.29
N PRO A 31 7.52 13.50 -2.98
CA PRO A 31 6.33 13.53 -2.13
C PRO A 31 5.32 14.55 -2.64
N PRO A 32 4.07 14.14 -2.92
CA PRO A 32 3.02 15.09 -3.29
C PRO A 32 2.50 15.89 -2.09
N LEU A 33 3.02 15.64 -0.88
CA LEU A 33 2.70 16.35 0.34
C LEU A 33 4.01 16.70 1.03
N GLU A 34 4.19 17.97 1.41
CA GLU A 34 5.41 18.45 2.09
C GLU A 34 5.73 17.67 3.38
N ARG A 35 4.68 17.14 4.01
CA ARG A 35 4.74 16.30 5.22
C ARG A 35 5.31 14.89 4.97
N LEU A 36 5.34 14.43 3.72
CA LEU A 36 5.84 13.10 3.33
C LEU A 36 7.31 13.17 2.95
N TRP A 37 8.16 12.33 3.55
CA TRP A 37 9.58 12.28 3.24
C TRP A 37 9.94 10.93 2.63
N TRP A 38 10.42 10.95 1.37
CA TRP A 38 10.65 9.75 0.55
C TRP A 38 12.03 9.12 0.78
N ARG A 39 12.82 9.68 1.71
CA ARG A 39 14.19 9.22 2.01
C ARG A 39 14.25 7.76 2.48
N SER A 40 13.17 7.26 3.11
CA SER A 40 13.13 5.91 3.69
C SER A 40 12.18 4.96 2.96
N TYR A 41 11.17 5.47 2.26
CA TYR A 41 10.14 4.65 1.61
C TYR A 41 9.39 5.40 0.50
N ARG A 42 9.20 4.71 -0.63
CA ARG A 42 8.47 5.15 -1.83
C ARG A 42 7.45 4.07 -2.20
N PRO A 43 6.13 4.31 -2.07
CA PRO A 43 5.12 3.35 -2.52
C PRO A 43 5.05 3.24 -4.04
N ASP A 44 4.60 2.09 -4.53
CA ASP A 44 4.27 1.88 -5.94
C ASP A 44 3.04 2.71 -6.35
N VAL A 45 2.03 2.78 -5.48
CA VAL A 45 0.85 3.64 -5.65
C VAL A 45 0.52 4.32 -4.34
N LEU A 46 0.30 5.63 -4.39
CA LEU A 46 -0.11 6.47 -3.27
C LEU A 46 -1.50 7.03 -3.55
N GLY A 47 -2.45 6.78 -2.67
CA GLY A 47 -3.76 7.43 -2.63
C GLY A 47 -3.84 8.42 -1.46
N ILE A 48 -4.39 9.60 -1.72
CA ILE A 48 -4.63 10.63 -0.69
C ILE A 48 -6.10 11.07 -0.72
N ILE A 49 -6.74 11.08 0.45
CA ILE A 49 -7.97 11.85 0.70
C ILE A 49 -7.60 12.90 1.73
N SER A 50 -7.78 14.17 1.40
CA SER A 50 -7.49 15.30 2.29
C SER A 50 -8.64 16.29 2.19
N ASP A 51 -9.39 16.42 3.28
CA ASP A 51 -10.38 17.48 3.47
C ASP A 51 -10.12 18.23 4.78
N LYS A 52 -10.99 19.19 5.14
CA LYS A 52 -10.83 20.02 6.35
C LYS A 52 -10.82 19.22 7.67
N SER A 53 -11.32 17.99 7.66
CA SER A 53 -11.60 17.17 8.85
C SER A 53 -10.84 15.85 8.88
N THR A 54 -10.43 15.38 7.70
CA THR A 54 -9.99 14.01 7.49
C THR A 54 -8.81 13.98 6.56
N PHE A 55 -7.79 13.23 6.98
CA PHE A 55 -6.62 12.95 6.18
C PHE A 55 -6.40 11.43 6.14
N LYS A 56 -6.66 10.82 4.98
CA LYS A 56 -6.46 9.38 4.74
C LYS A 56 -5.37 9.15 3.71
N LEU A 57 -4.47 8.21 4.03
CA LEU A 57 -3.44 7.74 3.12
C LEU A 57 -3.69 6.28 2.77
N ALA A 58 -3.55 5.94 1.49
CA ALA A 58 -3.44 4.57 1.01
C ALA A 58 -2.06 4.37 0.39
N LEU A 59 -1.25 3.48 0.97
CA LEU A 59 0.07 3.12 0.46
C LEU A 59 0.00 1.71 -0.11
N ALA A 60 0.20 1.55 -1.41
CA ALA A 60 0.16 0.25 -2.06
C ALA A 60 1.52 -0.23 -2.54
N GLU A 61 1.81 -1.49 -2.26
CA GLU A 61 3.00 -2.23 -2.70
C GLU A 61 2.59 -3.35 -3.65
N CYS A 62 3.10 -3.33 -4.87
CA CYS A 62 2.83 -4.35 -5.88
C CYS A 62 3.99 -5.36 -5.93
N GLU A 63 3.76 -6.54 -5.36
CA GLU A 63 4.78 -7.58 -5.19
C GLU A 63 4.48 -8.78 -6.09
N THR A 64 5.18 -8.87 -7.23
CA THR A 64 5.02 -9.99 -8.19
C THR A 64 5.68 -11.30 -7.72
N ALA A 65 6.69 -11.18 -6.86
CA ALA A 65 7.38 -12.30 -6.23
C ALA A 65 7.55 -11.99 -4.73
N PRO A 66 6.46 -12.05 -3.95
CA PRO A 66 6.47 -11.57 -2.58
C PRO A 66 7.36 -12.45 -1.70
N ASN A 67 8.08 -11.80 -0.79
CA ASN A 67 8.97 -12.41 0.19
C ASN A 67 8.69 -11.77 1.57
N SER A 68 8.40 -12.61 2.56
CA SER A 68 8.00 -12.15 3.89
C SER A 68 9.05 -11.25 4.56
N LYS A 69 10.34 -11.60 4.47
CA LYS A 69 11.43 -10.77 5.03
C LYS A 69 11.47 -9.39 4.39
N ARG A 70 11.34 -9.31 3.06
CA ARG A 70 11.31 -8.02 2.32
C ARG A 70 10.10 -7.18 2.71
N ILE A 71 8.92 -7.78 2.81
CA ILE A 71 7.69 -7.09 3.18
C ILE A 71 7.76 -6.57 4.62
N LEU A 72 8.30 -7.36 5.55
CA LEU A 72 8.51 -6.93 6.94
C LEU A 72 9.52 -5.77 7.02
N ALA A 73 10.60 -5.81 6.25
CA ALA A 73 11.55 -4.71 6.18
C ALA A 73 10.90 -3.42 5.65
N LYS A 74 10.04 -3.51 4.61
CA LYS A 74 9.23 -2.38 4.13
C LYS A 74 8.29 -1.86 5.22
N THR A 75 7.61 -2.75 5.93
CA THR A 75 6.71 -2.40 7.04
C THR A 75 7.43 -1.60 8.12
N SER A 76 8.65 -1.99 8.49
CA SER A 76 9.46 -1.24 9.46
C SER A 76 9.79 0.17 8.97
N LYS A 77 10.22 0.32 7.71
CA LYS A 77 10.51 1.63 7.10
C LYS A 77 9.27 2.53 7.05
N ILE A 78 8.13 1.97 6.65
CA ILE A 78 6.83 2.67 6.64
C ILE A 78 6.48 3.16 8.05
N ARG A 79 6.59 2.30 9.06
CA ARG A 79 6.32 2.68 10.46
C ARG A 79 7.21 3.83 10.92
N GLN A 80 8.51 3.80 10.61
CA GLN A 80 9.44 4.88 10.97
C GLN A 80 9.02 6.20 10.32
N THR A 81 8.76 6.20 9.00
CA THR A 81 8.31 7.38 8.26
C THR A 81 7.00 7.95 8.80
N LEU A 82 6.02 7.09 9.09
CA LEU A 82 4.70 7.51 9.55
C LEU A 82 4.66 7.90 11.04
N THR A 83 5.51 7.31 11.88
CA THR A 83 5.59 7.67 13.32
C THR A 83 6.12 9.09 13.48
N LEU A 84 7.06 9.52 12.64
CA LEU A 84 7.52 10.91 12.58
C LEU A 84 6.39 11.87 12.18
N GLN A 85 5.39 11.40 11.43
CA GLN A 85 4.28 12.23 10.95
C GLN A 85 3.11 12.33 11.93
N LYS A 86 2.90 11.30 12.78
CA LYS A 86 1.82 11.29 13.79
C LYS A 86 1.94 12.36 14.88
N GLN A 87 3.08 13.05 14.99
CA GLN A 87 3.23 14.19 15.91
C GLN A 87 2.44 15.44 15.49
N LEU A 88 1.71 15.38 14.37
CA LEU A 88 0.81 16.45 13.89
C LEU A 88 -0.66 16.04 14.21
N ASN A 89 -1.36 16.88 14.96
CA ASN A 89 -2.66 16.68 15.66
C ASN A 89 -3.91 16.20 14.86
N GLU A 90 -3.79 15.65 13.65
CA GLU A 90 -4.94 15.19 12.84
C GLU A 90 -5.21 13.68 13.06
N ARG A 91 -6.47 13.24 12.92
CA ARG A 91 -6.83 11.80 12.87
C ARG A 91 -6.34 11.21 11.55
N HIS A 92 -5.08 10.79 11.52
CA HIS A 92 -4.46 10.16 10.36
C HIS A 92 -4.91 8.70 10.23
N ILE A 93 -5.67 8.38 9.17
CA ILE A 93 -6.04 7.00 8.83
C ILE A 93 -5.12 6.51 7.71
N ILE A 94 -4.30 5.52 8.01
CA ILE A 94 -3.35 4.97 7.04
C ILE A 94 -3.75 3.54 6.70
N ARG A 95 -3.96 3.30 5.41
CA ARG A 95 -4.28 2.00 4.83
C ARG A 95 -3.06 1.48 4.07
N LEU A 96 -2.55 0.33 4.47
CA LEU A 96 -1.44 -0.34 3.79
C LEU A 96 -2.00 -1.47 2.92
N LEU A 97 -1.76 -1.40 1.62
CA LEU A 97 -2.25 -2.34 0.61
C LEU A 97 -1.10 -3.18 0.05
N LEU A 98 -1.17 -4.49 0.18
CA LEU A 98 -0.19 -5.41 -0.38
C LEU A 98 -0.82 -6.18 -1.53
N ILE A 99 -0.29 -5.98 -2.73
CA ILE A 99 -0.87 -6.50 -3.96
C ILE A 99 0.01 -7.64 -4.46
N ILE A 100 -0.56 -8.84 -4.59
CA ILE A 100 0.17 -10.05 -4.95
C ILE A 100 -0.55 -10.86 -6.03
N PRO A 101 0.17 -11.71 -6.79
CA PRO A 101 -0.48 -12.66 -7.70
C PRO A 101 -1.11 -13.84 -6.94
N PRO A 102 -1.97 -14.64 -7.62
CA PRO A 102 -2.52 -15.87 -7.06
C PRO A 102 -1.41 -16.85 -6.67
N MET A 103 -1.72 -17.75 -5.73
CA MET A 103 -0.80 -18.81 -5.25
C MET A 103 0.48 -18.32 -4.56
N LYS A 104 0.62 -17.02 -4.30
CA LYS A 104 1.74 -16.47 -3.51
C LYS A 104 1.35 -16.04 -2.10
N PHE A 105 0.07 -16.19 -1.74
CA PHE A 105 -0.45 -15.79 -0.44
C PHE A 105 0.23 -16.54 0.72
N ASP A 106 0.40 -17.86 0.61
CA ASP A 106 0.99 -18.66 1.71
C ASP A 106 2.40 -18.23 2.08
N ARG A 107 3.16 -17.65 1.14
CA ARG A 107 4.52 -17.12 1.39
C ARG A 107 4.54 -15.88 2.28
N ILE A 108 3.40 -15.23 2.43
CA ILE A 108 3.23 -13.99 3.19
C ILE A 108 2.09 -14.05 4.21
N ASN A 109 1.42 -15.20 4.32
CA ASN A 109 0.33 -15.42 5.26
C ASN A 109 0.87 -15.68 6.67
N CYS A 110 1.51 -14.67 7.24
CA CYS A 110 1.95 -14.68 8.63
C CYS A 110 1.28 -13.55 9.41
N THR A 111 1.07 -13.77 10.70
CA THR A 111 0.37 -12.83 11.61
C THR A 111 0.94 -11.43 11.53
N ALA A 112 2.27 -11.29 11.47
CA ALA A 112 2.93 -10.00 11.39
C ALA A 112 2.51 -9.22 10.14
N ILE A 113 2.52 -9.83 8.95
CA ILE A 113 2.08 -9.15 7.71
C ILE A 113 0.57 -8.90 7.75
N ARG A 114 -0.21 -9.89 8.16
CA ARG A 114 -1.68 -9.84 8.21
C ARG A 114 -2.21 -8.76 9.15
N ARG A 115 -1.48 -8.38 10.21
CA ARG A 115 -1.86 -7.29 11.13
C ARG A 115 -1.75 -5.89 10.50
N PHE A 116 -0.78 -5.68 9.62
CA PHE A 116 -0.52 -4.36 9.04
C PHE A 116 -1.16 -4.17 7.67
N TRP A 117 -1.12 -5.20 6.83
CA TRP A 117 -1.48 -5.11 5.43
C TRP A 117 -2.87 -5.67 5.16
N GLU A 118 -3.69 -4.89 4.46
CA GLU A 118 -4.78 -5.44 3.66
C GLU A 118 -4.17 -6.02 2.37
N ILE A 119 -4.53 -7.26 2.04
CA ILE A 119 -3.90 -8.00 0.93
C ILE A 119 -4.89 -8.14 -0.21
N TRP A 120 -4.52 -7.70 -1.41
CA TRP A 120 -5.30 -7.90 -2.62
C TRP A 120 -4.62 -8.92 -3.52
N ILE A 121 -5.37 -9.92 -3.96
CA ILE A 121 -4.89 -10.95 -4.88
C ILE A 121 -5.39 -10.63 -6.28
N ILE A 122 -4.50 -10.24 -7.18
CA ILE A 122 -4.84 -9.83 -8.55
C ILE A 122 -4.30 -10.86 -9.54
N ASN A 123 -5.17 -11.42 -10.37
CA ASN A 123 -4.75 -12.38 -11.39
C ASN A 123 -4.07 -11.69 -12.60
N GLN A 124 -3.51 -12.48 -13.51
CA GLN A 124 -2.81 -11.98 -14.70
C GLN A 124 -3.71 -11.22 -15.69
N ARG A 125 -5.04 -11.29 -15.53
CA ARG A 125 -6.02 -10.54 -16.32
C ARG A 125 -6.41 -9.22 -15.66
N GLY A 126 -5.83 -8.89 -14.50
CA GLY A 126 -6.12 -7.66 -13.76
C GLY A 126 -7.40 -7.72 -12.93
N LYS A 127 -7.99 -8.91 -12.74
CA LYS A 127 -9.16 -9.08 -11.85
C LYS A 127 -8.67 -9.27 -10.42
N ILE A 128 -9.20 -8.46 -9.50
CA ILE A 128 -9.07 -8.70 -8.06
C ILE A 128 -9.91 -9.93 -7.73
N THR A 129 -9.26 -11.01 -7.34
CA THR A 129 -9.90 -12.28 -6.99
C THR A 129 -10.29 -12.32 -5.52
N HIS A 130 -9.46 -11.73 -4.66
CA HIS A 130 -9.69 -11.66 -3.22
C HIS A 130 -9.20 -10.31 -2.67
N LYS A 131 -9.90 -9.80 -1.66
CA LYS A 131 -9.44 -8.74 -0.75
C LYS A 131 -9.47 -9.31 0.66
N ILE A 132 -8.31 -9.37 1.31
CA ILE A 132 -8.18 -9.96 2.62
C ILE A 132 -7.85 -8.83 3.61
N PRO A 133 -8.77 -8.49 4.53
CA PRO A 133 -8.59 -7.35 5.45
C PRO A 133 -7.41 -7.59 6.39
N ASN A 134 -6.87 -6.50 6.94
CA ASN A 134 -5.86 -6.58 8.00
C ASN A 134 -6.50 -7.04 9.32
N LYS A 135 -5.73 -7.75 10.15
CA LYS A 135 -6.14 -8.26 11.46
C LYS A 135 -5.83 -7.25 12.58
N ALA A 136 -6.12 -5.97 12.37
CA ALA A 136 -5.67 -4.92 13.28
C ALA A 136 -6.21 -5.06 14.72
N ASN A 137 -7.27 -5.87 14.94
CA ASN A 137 -7.95 -6.04 16.23
C ASN A 137 -8.25 -7.52 16.62
N GLU A 138 -7.46 -8.49 16.15
CA GLU A 138 -7.45 -9.88 16.67
C GLU A 138 -6.19 -10.15 17.53
#